data_AF-A0A368FM75-F1
#
_entry.id   AF-A0A368FM75-F1
#
_cell.length_a   1.000
_cell.length_b   1.000
_cell.length_c   1.000
_cell.angle_alpha   90.00
_cell.angle_beta   90.00
_cell.angle_gamma   90.00
#
_symmetry.space_group_name_H-M   'P 1'
#
loop_
_entity.id
_entity.type
_entity.pdbx_description
1 polymer ?
#
loop_
_entity_poly.entity_id
_entity_poly.type
_entity_poly.pdbx_seq_one_letter_code
_entity_poly.pdbx_strand_id
1 'polypeptide(L)'
;MSVTPPLSEQLPRTNKFKGEAFGIPTNTRTIYAGSEDDTIKRESRVILLVGPQTAGKSSLIDFLCNYFYGAELEKTTRYHIANEKFDSTTPEKQIITYVFNDTKMDVRPVVIDTPSTSGAHAEENREIMARWLKENEKLKIDAIGVVFSAYQRMTASEEEHLQKALAVFPEHLQSKRIVFITGSDGSSPPVGMLRRFNLDRADVYKVNTSCIFQRPEDDPLQEHLRGNYWRMSIANFGALFSRLKYGDPPSYSTHEYEPPTAMSPSSVQSSTSSQNSVETVIRRIPGGEEVRETQTKTVNGNTVTTTTTKIVTQKSVHTEEDVIVHPPKLVKLDSGGDTMELRRNGGTQQFETRETTVKYMDPVHRGME
;
A
#
# COMPACT_ATOMS: atom_id res chain seq x y z
N MET A 1 -9.71 29.96 7.16
CA MET A 1 -10.49 28.70 7.03
C MET A 1 -10.35 28.24 5.60
N SER A 2 -9.66 27.13 5.33
CA SER A 2 -9.68 26.51 4.01
C SER A 2 -11.01 25.76 3.89
N VAL A 3 -12.05 26.45 3.44
CA VAL A 3 -13.30 25.78 3.07
C VAL A 3 -13.02 25.14 1.73
N THR A 4 -12.82 23.83 1.71
CA THR A 4 -12.73 23.08 0.46
C THR A 4 -14.00 23.40 -0.35
N PRO A 5 -13.89 23.96 -1.57
CA PRO A 5 -15.06 24.36 -2.35
C PRO A 5 -15.94 23.14 -2.64
N PRO A 6 -17.26 23.31 -2.85
CA PRO A 6 -18.15 22.22 -3.25
C PRO A 6 -17.58 21.41 -4.43
N LEU A 7 -17.87 20.11 -4.51
CA LEU A 7 -17.35 19.26 -5.59
C LEU A 7 -17.68 19.79 -6.99
N SER A 8 -18.83 20.47 -7.15
CA SER A 8 -19.26 21.12 -8.39
C SER A 8 -18.37 22.29 -8.83
N GLU A 9 -17.59 22.86 -7.91
CA GLU A 9 -16.68 23.99 -8.13
C GLU A 9 -15.21 23.54 -8.18
N GLN A 10 -14.93 22.26 -8.00
CA GLN A 10 -13.60 21.70 -8.15
C GLN A 10 -13.28 21.34 -9.60
N LEU A 11 -12.00 21.15 -9.88
CA LEU A 11 -11.54 20.52 -11.13
C LEU A 11 -12.03 19.06 -11.19
N PRO A 12 -12.44 18.57 -12.37
CA PRO A 12 -12.84 17.17 -12.55
C PRO A 12 -11.74 16.20 -12.12
N ARG A 13 -12.16 15.11 -11.47
CA ARG A 13 -11.25 14.06 -10.98
C ARG A 13 -11.19 12.93 -11.99
N THR A 14 -9.98 12.65 -12.47
CA THR A 14 -9.67 11.50 -13.30
C THR A 14 -9.20 10.36 -12.40
N ASN A 15 -10.00 9.31 -12.29
CA ASN A 15 -9.66 8.16 -11.46
C ASN A 15 -8.45 7.41 -12.05
N LYS A 16 -7.44 7.12 -11.22
CA LYS A 16 -6.25 6.34 -11.61
C LYS A 16 -6.33 4.86 -11.23
N PHE A 17 -7.40 4.42 -10.59
CA PHE A 17 -7.65 3.05 -10.17
C PHE A 17 -7.64 2.10 -11.37
N LYS A 18 -6.85 1.02 -11.27
CA LYS A 18 -6.77 -0.05 -12.27
C LYS A 18 -7.02 -1.43 -11.73
N GLY A 19 -7.00 -1.61 -10.43
CA GLY A 19 -7.32 -2.87 -9.81
C GLY A 19 -7.02 -2.84 -8.33
N GLU A 20 -7.47 -3.89 -7.65
CA GLU A 20 -7.22 -4.08 -6.24
C GLU A 20 -6.93 -5.52 -5.91
N ALA A 21 -6.19 -5.72 -4.82
CA ALA A 21 -5.97 -7.02 -4.20
C ALA A 21 -6.27 -6.95 -2.71
N PHE A 22 -6.80 -8.03 -2.13
CA PHE A 22 -7.13 -8.11 -0.71
C PHE A 22 -6.39 -9.26 -0.05
N GLY A 23 -5.69 -9.01 1.05
CA GLY A 23 -5.23 -10.05 1.95
C GLY A 23 -6.29 -10.37 3.00
N ILE A 24 -6.81 -11.60 3.02
CA ILE A 24 -7.86 -12.00 3.98
C ILE A 24 -7.30 -12.12 5.41
N PRO A 25 -6.18 -12.82 5.68
CA PRO A 25 -5.65 -12.92 7.04
C PRO A 25 -5.02 -11.60 7.52
N THR A 26 -4.35 -10.89 6.60
CA THR A 26 -3.58 -9.69 6.91
C THR A 26 -4.44 -8.42 7.02
N ASN A 27 -5.74 -8.52 6.72
CA ASN A 27 -6.68 -7.40 6.66
C ASN A 27 -6.16 -6.19 5.85
N THR A 28 -5.46 -6.47 4.74
CA THR A 28 -4.87 -5.45 3.86
C THR A 28 -5.63 -5.31 2.55
N ARG A 29 -5.55 -4.10 1.98
CA ARG A 29 -5.95 -3.82 0.60
C ARG A 29 -4.75 -3.25 -0.15
N THR A 30 -4.52 -3.72 -1.37
CA THR A 30 -3.57 -3.13 -2.30
C THR A 30 -4.37 -2.53 -3.46
N ILE A 31 -4.06 -1.30 -3.85
CA ILE A 31 -4.65 -0.60 -4.98
C ILE A 31 -3.55 -0.36 -6.02
N TYR A 32 -3.80 -0.77 -7.25
CA TYR A 32 -2.92 -0.51 -8.38
C TYR A 32 -3.41 0.72 -9.14
N ALA A 33 -2.53 1.71 -9.28
CA ALA A 33 -2.79 2.94 -10.01
C ALA A 33 -2.04 2.97 -11.34
N GLY A 34 -2.66 3.54 -12.37
CA GLY A 34 -2.05 3.74 -13.70
C GLY A 34 -2.16 2.51 -14.60
N SER A 35 -1.58 1.41 -14.16
CA SER A 35 -1.63 0.06 -14.76
C SER A 35 -1.57 -1.02 -13.67
N GLU A 36 -1.85 -2.28 -14.00
CA GLU A 36 -1.71 -3.41 -13.04
C GLU A 36 -0.23 -3.68 -12.71
N ASP A 37 0.61 -3.71 -13.75
CA ASP A 37 2.05 -3.90 -13.66
C ASP A 37 2.81 -2.70 -14.21
N ASP A 38 4.00 -2.48 -13.65
CA ASP A 38 4.91 -1.45 -14.14
C ASP A 38 5.59 -1.90 -15.44
N THR A 39 5.41 -1.15 -16.53
CA THR A 39 6.02 -1.46 -17.82
C THR A 39 7.53 -1.29 -17.82
N ILE A 40 8.07 -0.54 -16.85
CA ILE A 40 9.49 -0.27 -16.69
C ILE A 40 9.98 -0.94 -15.39
N LYS A 41 11.02 -1.76 -15.48
CA LYS A 41 11.68 -2.32 -14.29
C LYS A 41 12.43 -1.20 -13.56
N ARG A 42 11.91 -0.82 -12.39
CA ARG A 42 12.51 0.17 -11.49
C ARG A 42 12.30 -0.27 -10.04
N GLU A 43 13.20 0.14 -9.16
CA GLU A 43 13.11 -0.22 -7.75
C GLU A 43 11.93 0.47 -7.08
N SER A 44 11.28 -0.23 -6.17
CA SER A 44 10.22 0.35 -5.34
C SER A 44 10.80 1.29 -4.29
N ARG A 45 10.06 2.37 -4.00
CA ARG A 45 10.29 3.24 -2.84
C ARG A 45 9.03 3.32 -2.00
N VAL A 46 9.11 2.81 -0.77
CA VAL A 46 7.98 2.60 0.14
C VAL A 46 7.92 3.70 1.19
N ILE A 47 6.81 4.44 1.19
CA ILE A 47 6.51 5.47 2.20
C ILE A 47 5.30 5.02 3.00
N LEU A 48 5.48 4.82 4.31
CA LEU A 48 4.38 4.48 5.22
C LEU A 48 3.91 5.74 5.95
N LEU A 49 2.62 6.07 5.87
CA LEU A 49 2.05 7.30 6.42
C LEU A 49 1.37 7.04 7.76
N VAL A 50 1.75 7.79 8.80
CA VAL A 50 1.19 7.71 10.16
C VAL A 50 0.68 9.09 10.58
N GLY A 51 -0.51 9.16 11.17
CA GLY A 51 -1.04 10.40 11.71
C GLY A 51 -2.52 10.35 12.06
N PRO A 52 -3.03 11.37 12.78
CA PRO A 52 -4.44 11.44 13.19
C PRO A 52 -5.38 11.57 11.99
N GLN A 53 -6.67 11.32 12.21
CA GLN A 53 -7.70 11.32 11.17
C GLN A 53 -7.70 12.61 10.35
N THR A 54 -7.42 13.72 11.02
CA THR A 54 -7.56 15.05 10.45
C THR A 54 -6.24 15.60 9.85
N ALA A 55 -5.16 14.81 9.87
CA ALA A 55 -3.87 15.18 9.29
C ALA A 55 -3.87 15.29 7.75
N GLY A 56 -4.90 14.78 7.07
CA GLY A 56 -5.02 14.87 5.62
C GLY A 56 -4.20 13.84 4.83
N LYS A 57 -4.02 12.62 5.37
CA LYS A 57 -3.27 11.53 4.70
C LYS A 57 -3.82 11.21 3.30
N SER A 58 -5.14 11.05 3.17
CA SER A 58 -5.80 10.79 1.88
C SER A 58 -5.56 11.93 0.87
N SER A 59 -5.65 13.18 1.31
CA SER A 59 -5.36 14.35 0.46
C SER A 59 -3.89 14.40 0.04
N LEU A 60 -2.97 13.99 0.91
CA LEU A 60 -1.55 13.86 0.59
C LEU A 60 -1.33 12.75 -0.45
N ILE A 61 -2.00 11.60 -0.32
CA ILE A 61 -1.93 10.49 -1.30
C ILE A 61 -2.42 10.94 -2.68
N ASP A 62 -3.52 11.68 -2.75
CA ASP A 62 -3.99 12.26 -4.02
C ASP A 62 -2.97 13.23 -4.61
N PHE A 63 -2.30 14.06 -3.80
CA PHE A 63 -1.29 14.98 -4.32
C PHE A 63 -0.04 14.23 -4.79
N LEU A 64 0.41 13.22 -4.06
CA LEU A 64 1.48 12.32 -4.50
C LEU A 64 1.11 11.65 -5.84
N CYS A 65 -0.13 11.18 -6.00
CA CYS A 65 -0.64 10.64 -7.26
C CYS A 65 -0.49 11.67 -8.41
N ASN A 66 -0.90 12.92 -8.19
CA ASN A 66 -0.76 13.99 -9.19
C ASN A 66 0.70 14.29 -9.53
N TYR A 67 1.57 14.31 -8.53
CA TYR A 67 3.01 14.47 -8.72
C TYR A 67 3.61 13.31 -9.53
N PHE A 68 3.31 12.06 -9.20
CA PHE A 68 3.85 10.88 -9.87
C PHE A 68 3.44 10.77 -11.34
N TYR A 69 2.23 11.20 -11.69
CA TYR A 69 1.75 11.20 -13.08
C TYR A 69 2.03 12.51 -13.84
N GLY A 70 2.77 13.44 -13.24
CA GLY A 70 3.19 14.68 -13.91
C GLY A 70 2.02 15.62 -14.22
N ALA A 71 1.06 15.76 -13.31
CA ALA A 71 0.06 16.82 -13.43
C ALA A 71 0.75 18.19 -13.43
N GLU A 72 0.19 19.13 -14.20
CA GLU A 72 0.69 20.51 -14.31
C GLU A 72 -0.38 21.47 -13.79
N LEU A 73 0.06 22.56 -13.16
CA LEU A 73 -0.82 23.53 -12.50
C LEU A 73 -1.81 24.17 -13.48
N GLU A 74 -1.32 24.46 -14.69
CA GLU A 74 -2.00 25.16 -15.79
C GLU A 74 -3.00 24.26 -16.51
N LYS A 75 -2.83 22.94 -16.42
CA LYS A 75 -3.76 21.96 -16.98
C LYS A 75 -4.92 21.72 -16.02
N THR A 76 -6.06 21.30 -16.56
CA THR A 76 -7.26 20.98 -15.76
C THR A 76 -7.33 19.53 -15.31
N THR A 77 -6.51 18.64 -15.88
CA THR A 77 -6.47 17.22 -15.50
C THR A 77 -5.95 17.07 -14.08
N ARG A 78 -6.76 16.44 -13.21
CA ARG A 78 -6.38 16.09 -11.84
C ARG A 78 -6.69 14.65 -11.55
N TYR A 79 -5.75 13.96 -10.93
CA TYR A 79 -5.89 12.55 -10.61
C TYR A 79 -6.45 12.34 -9.20
N HIS A 80 -7.21 11.28 -9.01
CA HIS A 80 -7.73 10.86 -7.71
C HIS A 80 -7.54 9.35 -7.56
N ILE A 81 -7.20 8.92 -6.34
CA ILE A 81 -7.02 7.50 -6.01
C ILE A 81 -7.40 7.20 -4.56
N ALA A 82 -7.28 8.18 -3.65
CA ALA A 82 -7.49 7.92 -2.24
C ALA A 82 -8.96 7.56 -1.94
N ASN A 83 -9.18 6.52 -1.13
CA ASN A 83 -10.52 6.02 -0.75
C ASN A 83 -11.39 5.51 -1.90
N GLU A 84 -10.86 5.39 -3.13
CA GLU A 84 -11.57 4.78 -4.25
C GLU A 84 -11.97 3.35 -3.90
N LYS A 85 -13.19 2.93 -4.26
CA LYS A 85 -13.70 1.56 -4.09
C LYS A 85 -14.00 1.00 -5.47
N PHE A 86 -13.75 -0.29 -5.70
CA PHE A 86 -14.07 -0.93 -6.97
C PHE A 86 -15.60 -0.97 -7.18
N ASP A 87 -16.31 -1.47 -6.17
CA ASP A 87 -17.77 -1.48 -6.08
C ASP A 87 -18.23 -1.53 -4.61
N SER A 88 -19.54 -1.68 -4.40
CA SER A 88 -20.15 -1.80 -3.06
C SER A 88 -19.71 -3.03 -2.27
N THR A 89 -19.06 -4.01 -2.90
CA THR A 89 -18.54 -5.22 -2.26
C THR A 89 -17.08 -5.07 -1.81
N THR A 90 -16.44 -3.93 -2.08
CA THR A 90 -15.08 -3.61 -1.61
C THR A 90 -15.07 -3.60 -0.07
N PRO A 91 -14.37 -4.54 0.60
CA PRO A 91 -14.28 -4.55 2.04
C PRO A 91 -13.53 -3.32 2.57
N GLU A 92 -13.94 -2.83 3.74
CA GLU A 92 -13.20 -1.81 4.46
C GLU A 92 -11.98 -2.45 5.11
N LYS A 93 -10.80 -2.12 4.58
CA LYS A 93 -9.50 -2.60 5.08
C LYS A 93 -8.77 -1.46 5.76
N GLN A 94 -8.15 -1.78 6.89
CA GLN A 94 -7.53 -0.80 7.76
C GLN A 94 -6.20 -0.27 7.18
N ILE A 95 -5.43 -1.14 6.52
CA ILE A 95 -4.17 -0.77 5.88
C ILE A 95 -4.35 -0.88 4.35
N ILE A 96 -4.04 0.22 3.66
CA ILE A 96 -4.17 0.33 2.21
C ILE A 96 -2.80 0.64 1.60
N THR A 97 -2.32 -0.23 0.72
CA THR A 97 -1.10 -0.02 -0.06
C THR A 97 -1.44 0.48 -1.45
N TYR A 98 -1.00 1.68 -1.80
CA TYR A 98 -1.12 2.25 -3.12
C TYR A 98 0.17 1.98 -3.91
N VAL A 99 0.06 1.23 -4.99
CA VAL A 99 1.15 0.91 -5.90
C VAL A 99 0.97 1.74 -7.16
N PHE A 100 1.91 2.66 -7.42
CA PHE A 100 1.84 3.56 -8.56
C PHE A 100 2.71 3.03 -9.69
N ASN A 101 2.09 2.51 -10.75
CA ASN A 101 2.75 1.97 -11.93
C ASN A 101 2.71 2.97 -13.09
N ASP A 102 3.59 2.81 -14.07
CA ASP A 102 3.65 3.68 -15.27
C ASP A 102 3.70 5.19 -14.95
N THR A 103 4.36 5.52 -13.83
CA THR A 103 4.56 6.90 -13.39
C THR A 103 5.69 7.57 -14.18
N LYS A 104 5.77 8.90 -14.06
CA LYS A 104 6.88 9.73 -14.57
C LYS A 104 8.12 9.69 -13.66
N MET A 105 8.10 8.91 -12.58
CA MET A 105 9.17 8.84 -11.59
C MET A 105 10.25 7.82 -12.01
N ASP A 106 11.51 8.08 -11.66
CA ASP A 106 12.61 7.13 -11.92
C ASP A 106 12.54 5.85 -11.06
N VAL A 107 11.79 5.92 -9.96
CA VAL A 107 11.53 4.81 -9.02
C VAL A 107 10.06 4.45 -9.06
N ARG A 108 9.67 3.26 -8.59
CA ARG A 108 8.27 2.85 -8.47
C ARG A 108 7.73 3.29 -7.12
N PRO A 109 6.87 4.32 -7.03
CA PRO A 109 6.37 4.79 -5.75
C PRO A 109 5.36 3.81 -5.16
N VAL A 110 5.51 3.52 -3.86
CA VAL A 110 4.56 2.74 -3.08
C VAL A 110 4.24 3.53 -1.82
N VAL A 111 2.95 3.78 -1.57
CA VAL A 111 2.49 4.53 -0.39
C VAL A 111 1.57 3.66 0.43
N ILE A 112 1.88 3.50 1.72
CA ILE A 112 1.10 2.69 2.65
C ILE A 112 0.36 3.63 3.57
N ASP A 113 -0.97 3.65 3.45
CA ASP A 113 -1.86 4.40 4.32
C ASP A 113 -2.23 3.54 5.53
N THR A 114 -1.94 4.02 6.73
CA THR A 114 -2.33 3.37 7.97
C THR A 114 -3.62 3.97 8.53
N PRO A 115 -4.35 3.24 9.38
CA PRO A 115 -5.47 3.81 10.12
C PRO A 115 -5.10 5.06 10.91
N SER A 116 -6.12 5.84 11.27
CA SER A 116 -5.97 7.02 12.13
C SER A 116 -5.35 6.65 13.49
N THR A 117 -4.39 7.44 13.95
CA THR A 117 -3.86 7.37 15.32
C THR A 117 -4.72 8.13 16.33
N SER A 118 -5.91 8.58 15.95
CA SER A 118 -6.85 9.31 16.83
C SER A 118 -8.28 8.80 16.70
N GLY A 119 -9.11 9.14 17.69
CA GLY A 119 -10.51 8.71 17.77
C GLY A 119 -10.70 7.46 18.63
N ALA A 120 -11.94 6.95 18.69
CA ALA A 120 -12.33 5.85 19.57
C ALA A 120 -11.56 4.53 19.30
N HIS A 121 -11.08 4.33 18.08
CA HIS A 121 -10.36 3.12 17.65
C HIS A 121 -8.83 3.30 17.64
N ALA A 122 -8.28 4.37 18.21
CA ALA A 122 -6.84 4.67 18.11
C ALA A 122 -5.95 3.53 18.67
N GLU A 123 -6.37 2.90 19.77
CA GLU A 123 -5.67 1.78 20.38
C GLU A 123 -5.69 0.53 19.49
N GLU A 124 -6.87 0.15 19.02
CA GLU A 124 -7.08 -0.96 18.08
C GLU A 124 -6.23 -0.76 16.82
N ASN A 125 -6.28 0.44 16.24
CA ASN A 125 -5.53 0.85 15.05
C ASN A 125 -4.01 0.70 15.24
N ARG A 126 -3.50 1.00 16.44
CA ARG A 126 -2.10 0.77 16.77
C ARG A 126 -1.76 -0.71 16.76
N GLU A 127 -2.59 -1.56 17.35
CA GLU A 127 -2.39 -3.02 17.36
C GLU A 127 -2.43 -3.62 15.95
N ILE A 128 -3.33 -3.13 15.11
CA ILE A 128 -3.40 -3.51 13.69
C ILE A 128 -2.11 -3.17 12.96
N MET A 129 -1.60 -1.96 13.14
CA MET A 129 -0.33 -1.53 12.55
C MET A 129 0.85 -2.38 13.06
N ALA A 130 0.91 -2.65 14.37
CA ALA A 130 1.96 -3.48 14.97
C ALA A 130 1.96 -4.92 14.43
N ARG A 131 0.77 -5.53 14.35
CA ARG A 131 0.59 -6.87 13.79
C ARG A 131 1.01 -6.91 12.32
N TRP A 132 0.55 -5.93 11.54
CA TRP A 132 0.88 -5.85 10.12
C TRP A 132 2.39 -5.67 9.88
N LEU A 133 3.07 -4.83 10.66
CA LEU A 133 4.52 -4.67 10.57
C LEU A 133 5.26 -5.97 10.88
N LYS A 134 4.80 -6.74 11.87
CA LYS A 134 5.37 -8.05 12.21
C LYS A 134 5.14 -9.08 11.09
N GLU A 135 3.95 -9.10 10.49
CA GLU A 135 3.64 -9.97 9.36
C GLU A 135 4.43 -9.60 8.09
N ASN A 136 4.84 -8.33 7.98
CA ASN A 136 5.59 -7.79 6.85
C ASN A 136 7.04 -7.43 7.24
N GLU A 137 7.67 -8.21 8.13
CA GLU A 137 8.97 -7.87 8.72
C GLU A 137 10.11 -7.68 7.70
N LYS A 138 9.97 -8.29 6.51
CA LYS A 138 10.92 -8.22 5.38
C LYS A 138 10.67 -7.03 4.47
N LEU A 139 9.56 -6.30 4.65
CA LEU A 139 9.28 -5.10 3.89
C LEU A 139 10.36 -4.05 4.18
N LYS A 140 11.01 -3.59 3.11
CA LYS A 140 11.93 -2.46 3.17
C LYS A 140 11.13 -1.16 3.18
N ILE A 141 11.38 -0.32 4.18
CA ILE A 141 10.68 0.96 4.36
C ILE A 141 11.67 2.10 4.12
N ASP A 142 11.44 2.88 3.06
CA ASP A 142 12.28 4.03 2.69
C ASP A 142 12.00 5.24 3.56
N ALA A 143 10.74 5.45 3.95
CA ALA A 143 10.34 6.52 4.83
C ALA A 143 9.10 6.18 5.67
N ILE A 144 9.09 6.69 6.91
CA ILE A 144 7.91 6.74 7.78
C ILE A 144 7.45 8.20 7.81
N GLY A 145 6.41 8.52 7.05
CA GLY A 145 5.84 9.85 6.96
C GLY A 145 4.89 10.15 8.11
N VAL A 146 5.34 10.94 9.09
CA VAL A 146 4.47 11.46 10.15
C VAL A 146 3.73 12.69 9.62
N VAL A 147 2.40 12.61 9.54
CA VAL A 147 1.57 13.63 8.89
C VAL A 147 0.91 14.52 9.95
N PHE A 148 1.10 15.83 9.81
CA PHE A 148 0.43 16.86 10.59
C PHE A 148 -0.36 17.80 9.67
N SER A 149 -1.40 18.42 10.21
CA SER A 149 -2.15 19.49 9.53
C SER A 149 -1.75 20.84 10.10
N ALA A 150 -1.43 21.82 9.23
CA ALA A 150 -1.17 23.20 9.65
C ALA A 150 -2.43 23.90 10.18
N TYR A 151 -3.63 23.40 9.84
CA TYR A 151 -4.90 24.02 10.22
C TYR A 151 -5.40 23.59 11.59
N GLN A 152 -4.89 22.47 12.13
CA GLN A 152 -5.42 21.87 13.35
C GLN A 152 -4.35 21.74 14.41
N ARG A 153 -4.70 22.22 15.60
CA ARG A 153 -3.90 21.98 16.79
C ARG A 153 -4.22 20.59 17.30
N MET A 154 -3.17 19.83 17.57
CA MET A 154 -3.28 18.51 18.16
C MET A 154 -3.76 18.61 19.61
N THR A 155 -4.72 17.76 19.97
CA THR A 155 -5.16 17.59 21.36
C THR A 155 -4.17 16.73 22.14
N ALA A 156 -4.23 16.79 23.49
CA ALA A 156 -3.36 15.96 24.33
C ALA A 156 -3.58 14.45 24.10
N SER A 157 -4.84 14.04 23.86
CA SER A 157 -5.18 12.66 23.54
C SER A 157 -4.61 12.22 22.19
N GLU A 158 -4.68 13.07 21.16
CA GLU A 158 -4.06 12.77 19.86
C GLU A 158 -2.54 12.67 19.94
N GLU A 159 -1.92 13.53 20.75
CA GLU A 159 -0.47 13.50 21.00
C GLU A 159 -0.07 12.16 21.65
N GLU A 160 -0.77 11.73 22.71
CA GLU A 160 -0.51 10.47 23.40
C GLU A 160 -0.65 9.26 22.45
N HIS A 161 -1.73 9.19 21.67
CA HIS A 161 -1.94 8.05 20.76
C HIS A 161 -0.96 8.06 19.59
N LEU A 162 -0.57 9.24 19.07
CA LEU A 162 0.46 9.32 18.05
C LEU A 162 1.83 8.91 18.60
N GLN A 163 2.19 9.27 19.84
CA GLN A 163 3.41 8.77 20.49
C GLN A 163 3.40 7.24 20.60
N LYS A 164 2.29 6.64 21.05
CA LYS A 164 2.14 5.19 21.11
C LYS A 164 2.24 4.54 19.73
N ALA A 165 1.65 5.14 18.70
CA ALA A 165 1.74 4.66 17.33
C ALA A 165 3.19 4.69 16.80
N LEU A 166 3.94 5.76 17.06
CA LEU A 166 5.34 5.87 16.65
C LEU A 166 6.26 4.91 17.43
N ALA A 167 5.90 4.55 18.67
CA ALA A 167 6.65 3.59 19.47
C ALA A 167 6.56 2.14 18.97
N VAL A 168 5.65 1.84 18.02
CA VAL A 168 5.58 0.52 17.36
C VAL A 168 6.80 0.27 16.48
N PHE A 169 7.42 1.31 15.95
CA PHE A 169 8.59 1.17 15.09
C PHE A 169 9.86 0.94 15.93
N PRO A 170 10.71 -0.04 15.55
CA PRO A 170 11.97 -0.29 16.23
C PRO A 170 12.94 0.90 16.06
N GLU A 171 13.90 0.99 16.97
CA GLU A 171 14.81 2.14 17.08
C GLU A 171 15.59 2.41 15.78
N HIS A 172 16.01 1.37 15.06
CA HIS A 172 16.77 1.52 13.81
C HIS A 172 15.97 2.20 12.68
N LEU A 173 14.63 2.15 12.73
CA LEU A 173 13.76 2.84 11.78
C LEU A 173 13.48 4.30 12.15
N GLN A 174 13.89 4.76 13.33
CA GLN A 174 13.66 6.16 13.72
C GLN A 174 14.30 7.17 12.76
N SER A 175 15.44 6.81 12.17
CA SER A 175 16.15 7.64 11.17
C SER A 175 15.41 7.78 9.84
N LYS A 176 14.42 6.92 9.58
CA LYS A 176 13.56 6.94 8.38
C LYS A 176 12.32 7.79 8.58
N ARG A 177 12.12 8.37 9.76
CA ARG A 177 11.00 9.28 10.01
C ARG A 177 11.21 10.59 9.25
N ILE A 178 10.20 10.97 8.50
CA ILE A 178 10.07 12.26 7.84
C ILE A 178 8.75 12.89 8.27
N VAL A 179 8.62 14.21 8.08
CA VAL A 179 7.42 14.94 8.47
C VAL A 179 6.74 15.48 7.23
N PHE A 180 5.44 15.26 7.11
CA PHE A 180 4.59 15.99 6.18
C PHE A 180 3.73 16.99 6.94
N ILE A 181 3.68 18.23 6.47
CA ILE A 181 2.76 19.24 6.98
C ILE A 181 1.79 19.61 5.86
N THR A 182 0.57 19.11 5.98
CA THR A 182 -0.53 19.39 5.04
C THR A 182 -1.16 20.75 5.34
N GLY A 183 -1.74 21.38 4.32
CA GLY A 183 -2.32 22.72 4.45
C GLY A 183 -1.31 23.83 4.75
N SER A 184 -0.01 23.58 4.52
CA SER A 184 1.05 24.55 4.85
C SER A 184 0.97 25.78 3.94
N ASP A 185 1.18 26.95 4.50
CA ASP A 185 1.36 28.21 3.77
C ASP A 185 2.85 28.52 3.48
N GLY A 186 3.75 27.59 3.82
CA GLY A 186 5.20 27.76 3.74
C GLY A 186 5.86 28.21 5.04
N SER A 187 5.09 28.55 6.07
CA SER A 187 5.61 28.90 7.39
C SER A 187 6.47 27.80 8.00
N SER A 188 7.41 28.18 8.86
CA SER A 188 8.23 27.22 9.59
C SER A 188 7.38 26.35 10.51
N PRO A 189 7.64 25.03 10.58
CA PRO A 189 6.92 24.14 11.46
C PRO A 189 7.14 24.54 12.93
N PRO A 190 6.14 24.38 13.82
CA PRO A 190 6.34 24.58 15.25
C PRO A 190 7.34 23.57 15.80
N VAL A 191 8.60 23.98 16.03
CA VAL A 191 9.69 23.10 16.51
C VAL A 191 9.32 22.40 17.82
N GLY A 192 8.62 23.09 18.71
CA GLY A 192 8.15 22.52 19.98
C GLY A 192 7.17 21.35 19.79
N MET A 193 6.37 21.35 18.72
CA MET A 193 5.50 20.22 18.39
C MET A 193 6.32 19.03 17.87
N LEU A 194 7.30 19.26 16.98
CA LEU A 194 8.16 18.19 16.46
C LEU A 194 8.97 17.49 17.56
N ARG A 195 9.48 18.25 18.54
CA ARG A 195 10.25 17.70 19.68
C ARG A 195 9.46 16.70 20.52
N ARG A 196 8.14 16.85 20.64
CA ARG A 196 7.27 15.94 21.41
C ARG A 196 7.19 14.53 20.83
N PHE A 197 7.63 14.36 19.59
CA PHE A 197 7.65 13.08 18.88
C PHE A 197 9.07 12.64 18.48
N ASN A 198 10.11 13.33 18.97
CA ASN A 198 11.51 13.16 18.56
C ASN A 198 11.70 13.34 17.04
N LEU A 199 11.05 14.36 16.47
CA LEU A 199 11.07 14.70 15.04
C LEU A 199 11.80 16.02 14.74
N ASP A 200 12.50 16.59 15.71
CA ASP A 200 13.19 17.89 15.56
C ASP A 200 14.38 17.85 14.60
N ARG A 201 14.89 16.65 14.29
CA ARG A 201 15.93 16.40 13.29
C ARG A 201 15.39 15.76 12.00
N ALA A 202 14.09 15.49 11.93
CA ALA A 202 13.48 14.90 10.76
C ALA A 202 13.35 15.94 9.64
N ASP A 203 13.53 15.51 8.40
CA ASP A 203 13.24 16.37 7.25
C ASP A 203 11.75 16.67 7.17
N VAL A 204 11.41 17.94 6.97
CA VAL A 204 10.04 18.44 6.96
C VAL A 204 9.64 18.85 5.54
N TYR A 205 8.62 18.19 5.01
CA TYR A 205 8.06 18.44 3.70
C TYR A 205 6.72 19.18 3.84
N LYS A 206 6.71 20.43 3.37
CA LYS A 206 5.53 21.30 3.42
C LYS A 206 4.68 21.09 2.17
N VAL A 207 3.41 20.78 2.37
CA VAL A 207 2.47 20.47 1.29
C VAL A 207 1.18 21.24 1.53
N ASN A 208 0.65 21.87 0.50
CA ASN A 208 -0.67 22.46 0.57
C ASN A 208 -1.64 21.74 -0.36
N THR A 209 -2.40 20.81 0.23
CA THR A 209 -3.33 19.96 -0.52
C THR A 209 -4.59 20.71 -0.99
N SER A 210 -4.82 21.97 -0.61
CA SER A 210 -6.01 22.70 -1.08
C SER A 210 -5.93 23.03 -2.58
N CYS A 211 -4.72 23.27 -3.10
CA CYS A 211 -4.51 23.70 -4.49
C CYS A 211 -4.74 22.59 -5.54
N ILE A 212 -4.85 21.32 -5.12
CA ILE A 212 -4.86 20.17 -6.03
C ILE A 212 -6.11 20.14 -6.92
N PHE A 213 -7.30 20.28 -6.35
CA PHE A 213 -8.58 20.27 -7.09
C PHE A 213 -9.18 21.68 -7.24
N GLN A 214 -8.46 22.71 -6.79
CA GLN A 214 -8.89 24.10 -6.94
C GLN A 214 -8.82 24.51 -8.42
N ARG A 215 -9.87 25.18 -8.89
CA ARG A 215 -9.88 25.78 -10.24
C ARG A 215 -8.92 26.96 -10.30
N PRO A 216 -8.48 27.37 -11.50
CA PRO A 216 -7.83 28.66 -11.68
C PRO A 216 -8.71 29.77 -11.09
N GLU A 217 -8.08 30.72 -10.41
CA GLU A 217 -8.77 31.83 -9.77
C GLU A 217 -8.79 33.05 -10.70
N ASP A 218 -9.93 33.75 -10.77
CA ASP A 218 -10.04 34.98 -11.54
C ASP A 218 -9.28 36.13 -10.87
N ASP A 219 -9.23 36.13 -9.53
CA ASP A 219 -8.46 37.10 -8.76
C ASP A 219 -6.95 36.81 -8.88
N PRO A 220 -6.14 37.77 -9.38
CA PRO A 220 -4.71 37.53 -9.61
C PRO A 220 -3.92 37.18 -8.34
N LEU A 221 -4.33 37.69 -7.18
CA LEU A 221 -3.66 37.40 -5.91
C LEU A 221 -3.96 35.97 -5.44
N GLN A 222 -5.22 35.52 -5.55
CA GLN A 222 -5.59 34.13 -5.25
C GLN A 222 -4.92 33.15 -6.22
N GLU A 223 -4.84 33.47 -7.52
CA GLU A 223 -4.16 32.62 -8.50
C GLU A 223 -2.66 32.52 -8.22
N HIS A 224 -2.03 33.65 -7.86
CA HIS A 224 -0.63 33.64 -7.44
C HIS A 224 -0.40 32.80 -6.18
N LEU A 225 -1.31 32.87 -5.21
CA LEU A 225 -1.26 32.08 -3.99
C LEU A 225 -1.42 30.58 -4.27
N ARG A 226 -2.39 30.20 -5.12
CA ARG A 226 -2.59 28.84 -5.62
C ARG A 226 -1.31 28.31 -6.28
N GLY A 227 -0.67 29.13 -7.12
CA GLY A 227 0.61 28.79 -7.75
C GLY A 227 1.77 28.64 -6.77
N ASN A 228 1.85 29.46 -5.73
CA ASN A 228 2.85 29.32 -4.67
C ASN A 228 2.68 28.00 -3.91
N TYR A 229 1.45 27.66 -3.53
CA TYR A 229 1.11 26.40 -2.86
C TYR A 229 1.49 25.18 -3.68
N TRP A 230 1.19 25.20 -4.99
CA TRP A 230 1.58 24.14 -5.90
C TRP A 230 3.09 24.01 -6.01
N ARG A 231 3.80 25.08 -6.38
CA ARG A 231 5.26 25.07 -6.57
C ARG A 231 6.01 24.64 -5.32
N MET A 232 5.60 25.12 -4.15
CA MET A 232 6.15 24.68 -2.87
C MET A 232 5.98 23.17 -2.68
N SER A 233 4.78 22.65 -2.89
CA SER A 233 4.47 21.23 -2.69
C SER A 233 5.28 20.35 -3.64
N ILE A 234 5.34 20.70 -4.93
CA ILE A 234 6.12 19.98 -5.95
C ILE A 234 7.61 20.02 -5.63
N ALA A 235 8.15 21.16 -5.20
CA ALA A 235 9.55 21.28 -4.81
C ALA A 235 9.90 20.38 -3.60
N ASN A 236 8.99 20.30 -2.61
CA ASN A 236 9.16 19.41 -1.45
C ASN A 236 9.11 17.93 -1.85
N PHE A 237 8.19 17.54 -2.74
CA PHE A 237 8.18 16.18 -3.29
C PHE A 237 9.44 15.87 -4.11
N GLY A 238 9.92 16.82 -4.92
CA GLY A 238 11.18 16.70 -5.64
C GLY A 238 12.37 16.43 -4.72
N ALA A 239 12.49 17.19 -3.63
CA ALA A 239 13.51 16.98 -2.62
C ALA A 239 13.41 15.60 -1.95
N LEU A 240 12.19 15.19 -1.57
CA LEU A 240 11.95 13.87 -0.97
C LEU A 240 12.40 12.75 -1.90
N PHE A 241 11.88 12.71 -3.14
CA PHE A 241 12.17 11.59 -4.04
C PHE A 241 13.61 11.61 -4.55
N SER A 242 14.27 12.77 -4.61
CA SER A 242 15.72 12.85 -4.86
C SER A 242 16.52 12.18 -3.73
N ARG A 243 16.11 12.39 -2.47
CA ARG A 243 16.71 11.70 -1.32
C ARG A 243 16.44 10.21 -1.35
N LEU A 244 15.20 9.79 -1.61
CA LEU A 244 14.82 8.37 -1.59
C LEU A 244 15.47 7.59 -2.74
N LYS A 245 15.73 8.22 -3.90
CA LYS A 245 16.29 7.54 -5.08
C LYS A 245 17.57 6.75 -4.78
N TYR A 246 18.48 7.32 -3.98
CA TYR A 246 19.79 6.71 -3.71
C TYR A 246 19.93 6.12 -2.30
N GLY A 247 18.85 6.09 -1.51
CA GLY A 247 18.88 5.50 -0.17
C GLY A 247 18.83 3.98 -0.21
N ASP A 248 19.52 3.33 0.73
CA ASP A 248 19.31 1.91 1.03
C ASP A 248 18.30 1.79 2.19
N PRO A 249 17.09 1.25 1.96
CA PRO A 249 16.08 1.09 2.98
C PRO A 249 16.29 -0.19 3.82
N PRO A 250 16.38 -0.08 5.16
CA PRO A 250 16.37 -1.23 6.04
C PRO A 250 14.99 -1.90 6.04
N SER A 251 14.96 -3.20 6.33
CA SER A 251 13.73 -3.93 6.66
C SER A 251 13.26 -3.61 8.08
N TYR A 252 12.01 -3.96 8.39
CA TYR A 252 11.47 -3.86 9.74
C TYR A 252 12.21 -4.79 10.73
N SER A 253 12.60 -5.99 10.31
CA SER A 253 13.52 -6.85 11.07
C SER A 253 14.99 -6.49 10.80
N THR A 254 15.84 -6.61 11.83
CA THR A 254 17.31 -6.46 11.74
C THR A 254 18.03 -7.74 11.34
N HIS A 255 17.31 -8.85 11.15
CA HIS A 255 17.94 -10.11 10.75
C HIS A 255 18.41 -10.04 9.29
N GLU A 256 19.69 -9.72 9.10
CA GLU A 256 20.46 -10.35 8.03
C GLU A 256 20.38 -11.87 8.24
N TYR A 257 20.30 -12.64 7.16
CA TYR A 257 20.34 -14.09 7.23
C TYR A 257 21.65 -14.53 7.89
N GLU A 258 21.62 -14.84 9.19
CA GLU A 258 22.67 -15.61 9.84
C GLU A 258 22.45 -17.09 9.51
N PRO A 259 23.38 -17.77 8.83
CA PRO A 259 23.34 -19.23 8.75
C PRO A 259 23.38 -19.77 10.19
N PRO A 260 22.50 -20.72 10.56
CA PRO A 260 22.39 -21.15 11.95
C PRO A 260 23.73 -21.67 12.46
N THR A 261 24.28 -20.97 13.44
CA THR A 261 25.45 -21.41 14.23
C THR A 261 25.11 -22.78 14.83
N ALA A 262 25.94 -23.78 14.55
CA ALA A 262 25.75 -25.15 14.97
C ALA A 262 25.47 -25.23 16.48
N MET A 263 24.23 -25.57 16.86
CA MET A 263 23.86 -25.77 18.26
C MET A 263 24.24 -27.17 18.72
N SER A 264 24.89 -27.21 19.89
CA SER A 264 25.23 -28.42 20.64
C SER A 264 23.98 -29.22 21.03
N PRO A 265 24.09 -30.56 21.14
CA PRO A 265 22.93 -31.44 21.29
C PRO A 265 22.54 -31.62 22.77
N SER A 266 21.37 -31.16 23.17
CA SER A 266 20.65 -31.77 24.29
C SER A 266 19.15 -31.45 24.29
N SER A 267 18.36 -32.50 24.52
CA SER A 267 16.91 -32.59 24.77
C SER A 267 15.96 -32.51 23.56
N VAL A 268 15.67 -33.69 23.02
CA VAL A 268 14.48 -33.97 22.20
C VAL A 268 13.27 -34.08 23.13
N GLN A 269 12.36 -33.12 23.04
CA GLN A 269 10.95 -33.31 23.42
C GLN A 269 10.10 -33.05 22.18
N SER A 270 9.50 -34.12 21.66
CA SER A 270 8.60 -34.08 20.51
C SER A 270 7.21 -33.58 20.94
N SER A 271 6.90 -32.33 20.61
CA SER A 271 5.54 -31.83 20.50
C SER A 271 5.23 -31.54 19.02
N THR A 272 4.62 -32.50 18.34
CA THR A 272 4.08 -32.30 17.00
C THR A 272 2.85 -31.41 17.08
N SER A 273 3.04 -30.09 17.04
CA SER A 273 1.98 -29.15 16.67
C SER A 273 2.07 -28.92 15.16
N SER A 274 1.13 -29.50 14.41
CA SER A 274 0.94 -29.21 13.00
C SER A 274 0.43 -27.77 12.88
N GLN A 275 1.28 -26.84 12.46
CA GLN A 275 0.87 -25.48 12.13
C GLN A 275 0.31 -25.48 10.70
N ASN A 276 -1.00 -25.25 10.58
CA ASN A 276 -1.66 -24.98 9.32
C ASN A 276 -1.86 -23.47 9.18
N SER A 277 -1.38 -22.88 8.10
CA SER A 277 -1.64 -21.48 7.75
C SER A 277 -2.35 -21.39 6.41
N VAL A 278 -3.41 -20.58 6.33
CA VAL A 278 -4.14 -20.33 5.09
C VAL A 278 -4.06 -18.84 4.78
N GLU A 279 -3.57 -18.50 3.59
CA GLU A 279 -3.59 -17.16 3.04
C GLU A 279 -4.53 -17.10 1.85
N THR A 280 -5.32 -16.04 1.73
CA THR A 280 -6.20 -15.85 0.57
C THR A 280 -6.02 -14.44 0.07
N VAL A 281 -5.77 -14.34 -1.24
CA VAL A 281 -5.69 -13.10 -1.99
C VAL A 281 -6.83 -13.04 -2.98
N ILE A 282 -7.63 -11.98 -2.94
CA ILE A 282 -8.68 -11.71 -3.95
C ILE A 282 -8.22 -10.53 -4.78
N ARG A 283 -8.10 -10.68 -6.11
CA ARG A 283 -7.75 -9.63 -7.06
C ARG A 283 -8.93 -9.28 -7.95
N ARG A 284 -9.12 -7.99 -8.25
CA ARG A 284 -10.19 -7.47 -9.13
C ARG A 284 -9.63 -6.47 -10.13
N ILE A 285 -10.01 -6.63 -11.40
CA ILE A 285 -9.63 -5.75 -12.51
C ILE A 285 -10.91 -5.22 -13.20
N PRO A 286 -11.00 -3.92 -13.53
CA PRO A 286 -12.11 -3.38 -14.30
C PRO A 286 -12.18 -4.06 -15.68
N GLY A 287 -13.30 -4.71 -16.00
CA GLY A 287 -13.51 -5.35 -17.30
C GLY A 287 -13.80 -6.86 -17.29
N GLY A 288 -13.86 -7.51 -16.13
CA GLY A 288 -14.64 -8.76 -16.00
C GLY A 288 -14.07 -9.88 -15.15
N GLU A 289 -12.82 -9.80 -14.67
CA GLU A 289 -12.18 -10.90 -13.94
C GLU A 289 -11.98 -10.60 -12.45
N GLU A 290 -12.53 -11.47 -11.62
CA GLU A 290 -12.16 -11.61 -10.20
C GLU A 290 -11.34 -12.89 -10.04
N VAL A 291 -10.14 -12.77 -9.47
CA VAL A 291 -9.24 -13.90 -9.24
C VAL A 291 -9.09 -14.11 -7.74
N ARG A 292 -9.49 -15.27 -7.23
CA ARG A 292 -9.29 -15.68 -5.84
C ARG A 292 -8.20 -16.74 -5.78
N GLU A 293 -7.10 -16.44 -5.13
CA GLU A 293 -5.99 -17.35 -4.89
C GLU A 293 -5.93 -17.70 -3.40
N THR A 294 -5.93 -18.99 -3.08
CA THR A 294 -5.85 -19.51 -1.71
C THR A 294 -4.62 -20.39 -1.59
N GLN A 295 -3.70 -20.04 -0.69
CA GLN A 295 -2.52 -20.84 -0.38
C GLN A 295 -2.67 -21.46 1.01
N THR A 296 -2.63 -22.78 1.07
CA THR A 296 -2.63 -23.54 2.32
C THR A 296 -1.25 -24.14 2.52
N LYS A 297 -0.62 -23.84 3.66
CA LYS A 297 0.63 -24.48 4.08
C LYS A 297 0.35 -25.38 5.27
N THR A 298 0.77 -26.63 5.16
CA THR A 298 0.69 -27.65 6.21
C THR A 298 2.09 -28.16 6.51
N VAL A 299 2.49 -28.06 7.78
CA VAL A 299 3.75 -28.61 8.28
C VAL A 299 3.46 -29.92 9.01
N ASN A 300 3.94 -31.03 8.44
CA ASN A 300 3.83 -32.37 9.03
C ASN A 300 5.22 -32.97 9.18
N GLY A 301 5.79 -32.90 10.39
CA GLY A 301 7.16 -33.34 10.67
C GLY A 301 8.16 -32.51 9.85
N ASN A 302 9.01 -33.18 9.07
CA ASN A 302 9.99 -32.54 8.19
C ASN A 302 9.41 -32.14 6.82
N THR A 303 8.09 -32.23 6.62
CA THR A 303 7.49 -31.97 5.31
C THR A 303 6.64 -30.71 5.37
N VAL A 304 6.89 -29.78 4.46
CA VAL A 304 6.04 -28.61 4.22
C VAL A 304 5.30 -28.83 2.91
N THR A 305 3.99 -29.02 3.01
CA THR A 305 3.09 -29.07 1.84
C THR A 305 2.47 -27.70 1.65
N THR A 306 2.64 -27.11 0.46
CA THR A 306 1.96 -25.88 0.03
C THR A 306 1.00 -26.22 -1.10
N THR A 307 -0.29 -25.96 -0.90
CA THR A 307 -1.32 -26.10 -1.94
C THR A 307 -1.84 -24.72 -2.32
N THR A 308 -1.80 -24.38 -3.60
CA THR A 308 -2.35 -23.15 -4.16
C THR A 308 -3.59 -23.49 -4.98
N THR A 309 -4.73 -22.89 -4.63
CA THR A 309 -5.99 -22.99 -5.38
C THR A 309 -6.30 -21.62 -5.98
N LYS A 310 -6.39 -21.51 -7.30
CA LYS A 310 -6.74 -20.29 -8.01
C LYS A 310 -8.09 -20.44 -8.70
N ILE A 311 -9.03 -19.56 -8.38
CA ILE A 311 -10.37 -19.48 -8.95
C ILE A 311 -10.51 -18.16 -9.72
N VAL A 312 -10.74 -18.24 -11.02
CA VAL A 312 -11.00 -17.08 -11.88
C VAL A 312 -12.49 -17.01 -12.18
N THR A 313 -13.14 -15.90 -11.83
CA THR A 313 -14.55 -15.63 -12.10
C THR A 313 -14.66 -14.56 -13.17
N GLN A 314 -15.19 -14.92 -14.34
CA GLN A 314 -15.49 -13.99 -15.43
C GLN A 314 -16.98 -13.66 -15.45
N LYS A 315 -17.33 -12.37 -15.37
CA LYS A 315 -18.70 -11.89 -15.64
C LYS A 315 -18.87 -11.64 -17.14
N SER A 316 -19.82 -12.34 -17.79
CA SER A 316 -20.19 -12.08 -19.18
C SER A 316 -20.90 -10.73 -19.28
N VAL A 317 -20.33 -9.78 -20.01
CA VAL A 317 -21.05 -8.57 -20.45
C VAL A 317 -21.77 -8.95 -21.75
N HIS A 318 -22.99 -9.47 -21.65
CA HIS A 318 -23.86 -9.53 -22.82
C HIS A 318 -24.49 -8.16 -23.00
N THR A 319 -23.93 -7.36 -23.93
CA THR A 319 -24.71 -6.39 -24.67
C THR A 319 -25.56 -7.18 -25.68
N GLU A 320 -26.88 -7.00 -25.64
CA GLU A 320 -27.77 -7.50 -26.69
C GLU A 320 -27.40 -6.83 -28.01
N GLU A 321 -26.55 -7.47 -28.81
CA GLU A 321 -26.58 -7.55 -30.28
C GLU A 321 -25.27 -8.21 -30.79
N ASP A 322 -25.46 -9.10 -31.76
CA ASP A 322 -24.51 -9.72 -32.70
C ASP A 322 -23.70 -11.01 -32.38
N VAL A 323 -24.23 -12.08 -32.98
CA VAL A 323 -23.64 -13.06 -33.93
C VAL A 323 -22.49 -13.99 -33.48
N ILE A 324 -22.80 -15.27 -33.68
CA ILE A 324 -21.99 -16.49 -33.72
C ILE A 324 -20.56 -16.27 -34.27
N VAL A 325 -19.55 -16.52 -33.43
CA VAL A 325 -18.19 -16.86 -33.89
C VAL A 325 -17.64 -18.02 -33.06
N HIS A 326 -17.08 -19.01 -33.76
CA HIS A 326 -16.57 -20.29 -33.27
C HIS A 326 -15.63 -20.20 -32.04
N PRO A 327 -15.58 -21.24 -31.19
CA PRO A 327 -14.71 -21.26 -30.02
C PRO A 327 -13.22 -21.23 -30.41
N PRO A 328 -12.37 -20.48 -29.68
CA PRO A 328 -10.93 -20.52 -29.90
C PRO A 328 -10.36 -21.88 -29.50
N LYS A 329 -9.48 -22.43 -30.34
CA LYS A 329 -8.73 -23.66 -30.08
C LYS A 329 -7.74 -23.44 -28.94
N LEU A 330 -7.91 -24.20 -27.85
CA LEU A 330 -6.93 -24.33 -26.77
C LEU A 330 -5.75 -25.19 -27.24
N VAL A 331 -4.54 -24.62 -27.22
CA VAL A 331 -3.29 -25.36 -27.40
C VAL A 331 -2.90 -25.95 -26.04
N LYS A 332 -2.79 -27.29 -25.96
CA LYS A 332 -2.24 -28.00 -24.80
C LYS A 332 -0.73 -27.75 -24.73
N LEU A 333 -0.24 -27.33 -23.56
CA LEU A 333 1.15 -27.51 -23.13
C LEU A 333 1.15 -28.55 -22.02
N ASP A 334 1.95 -29.61 -22.21
CA ASP A 334 2.02 -30.77 -21.33
C ASP A 334 2.95 -30.56 -20.11
N SER A 335 2.68 -31.42 -19.12
CA SER A 335 3.51 -31.87 -17.98
C SER A 335 3.67 -30.97 -16.75
N GLY A 336 2.66 -31.05 -15.87
CA GLY A 336 2.64 -30.71 -14.45
C GLY A 336 1.25 -31.10 -13.92
N GLY A 337 1.11 -31.57 -12.69
CA GLY A 337 -0.13 -32.18 -12.15
C GLY A 337 -1.30 -31.20 -11.92
N ASP A 338 -1.58 -30.32 -12.88
CA ASP A 338 -2.60 -29.28 -12.79
C ASP A 338 -3.97 -29.87 -13.11
N THR A 339 -4.89 -29.76 -12.17
CA THR A 339 -6.30 -30.09 -12.39
C THR A 339 -7.07 -28.80 -12.66
N MET A 340 -7.75 -28.74 -13.80
CA MET A 340 -8.57 -27.59 -14.21
C MET A 340 -10.05 -27.99 -14.26
N GLU A 341 -10.90 -27.28 -13.51
CA GLU A 341 -12.35 -27.52 -13.45
C GLU A 341 -13.12 -26.28 -13.94
N LEU A 342 -14.10 -26.46 -14.83
CA LEU A 342 -14.94 -25.38 -15.38
C LEU A 342 -16.37 -25.50 -14.86
N ARG A 343 -16.90 -24.42 -14.26
CA ARG A 343 -18.31 -24.33 -13.82
C ARG A 343 -18.99 -23.12 -14.48
N ARG A 344 -20.20 -23.32 -15.02
CA ARG A 344 -21.03 -22.27 -15.63
C ARG A 344 -22.33 -22.10 -14.85
N ASN A 345 -22.65 -20.87 -14.45
CA ASN A 345 -23.94 -20.55 -13.84
C ASN A 345 -24.34 -19.10 -14.17
N GLY A 346 -25.54 -18.91 -14.72
CA GLY A 346 -26.20 -17.59 -14.87
C GLY A 346 -25.31 -16.42 -15.29
N GLY A 347 -24.75 -16.46 -16.51
CA GLY A 347 -23.92 -15.35 -17.06
C GLY A 347 -22.50 -15.24 -16.49
N THR A 348 -22.10 -16.13 -15.58
CA THR A 348 -20.77 -16.13 -14.95
C THR A 348 -20.04 -17.45 -15.26
N GLN A 349 -18.77 -17.37 -15.64
CA GLN A 349 -17.89 -18.53 -15.83
C GLN A 349 -16.84 -18.57 -14.71
N GLN A 350 -16.65 -19.74 -14.09
CA GLN A 350 -15.61 -19.96 -13.09
C GLN A 350 -14.63 -21.03 -13.54
N PHE A 351 -13.34 -20.71 -13.47
CA PHE A 351 -12.24 -21.61 -13.75
C PHE A 351 -11.47 -21.86 -12.45
N GLU A 352 -11.35 -23.11 -12.01
CA GLU A 352 -10.55 -23.49 -10.85
C GLU A 352 -9.29 -24.23 -11.31
N THR A 353 -8.15 -23.88 -10.73
CA THR A 353 -6.86 -24.55 -10.92
C THR A 353 -6.24 -24.84 -9.55
N ARG A 354 -5.61 -26.01 -9.40
CA ARG A 354 -4.95 -26.42 -8.15
C ARG A 354 -3.53 -26.92 -8.41
N GLU A 355 -2.59 -26.35 -7.68
CA GLU A 355 -1.18 -26.74 -7.66
C GLU A 355 -0.79 -27.18 -6.23
N THR A 356 0.01 -28.24 -6.10
CA THR A 356 0.53 -28.69 -4.79
C THR A 356 2.02 -28.95 -4.87
N THR A 357 2.78 -28.29 -4.00
CA THR A 357 4.22 -28.44 -3.85
C THR A 357 4.54 -29.04 -2.48
N VAL A 358 5.38 -30.07 -2.46
CA VAL A 358 5.87 -30.69 -1.22
C VAL A 358 7.37 -30.43 -1.11
N LYS A 359 7.81 -29.82 0.00
CA LYS A 359 9.22 -29.62 0.31
C LYS A 359 9.60 -30.42 1.55
N TYR A 360 10.68 -31.18 1.45
CA TYR A 360 11.32 -31.82 2.60
C TYR A 360 12.29 -30.83 3.24
N MET A 361 12.24 -30.69 4.56
CA MET A 361 13.29 -30.08 5.36
C MET A 361 14.40 -31.11 5.47
N ASP A 362 15.56 -30.81 4.86
CA ASP A 362 16.71 -31.71 4.88
C ASP A 362 17.09 -32.08 6.31
N PRO A 363 17.23 -33.36 6.64
CA PRO A 363 17.96 -33.75 7.83
C PRO A 363 19.43 -33.41 7.58
N VAL A 364 20.00 -32.56 8.45
CA VAL A 364 21.42 -32.20 8.47
C VAL A 364 22.27 -33.43 8.16
N HIS A 365 22.96 -33.41 7.01
CA HIS A 365 23.86 -34.48 6.58
C HIS A 365 24.98 -34.62 7.61
N ARG A 366 24.92 -35.68 8.42
CA ARG A 366 25.98 -36.06 9.34
C ARG A 366 27.02 -36.84 8.52
N GLY A 367 27.95 -36.13 7.90
CA GLY A 367 29.12 -36.73 7.25
C GLY A 367 30.02 -37.37 8.31
N MET A 368 30.20 -38.68 8.22
CA MET A 368 31.34 -39.38 8.81
C MET A 368 32.58 -39.08 7.95
N GLU A 369 33.59 -38.45 8.54
CA GLU A 369 35.02 -38.84 8.51
C GLU A 369 35.83 -37.89 9.40
#